data_AF-A0A096CQL4-F1
#
_entry.id   AF-A0A096CQL4-F1
#
_cell.length_a   1.000
_cell.length_b   1.000
_cell.length_c   1.000
_cell.angle_alpha   90.00
_cell.angle_beta   90.00
_cell.angle_gamma   90.00
#
_symmetry.space_group_name_H-M   'P 1'
#
loop_
_entity.id
_entity.type
_entity.pdbx_description
1 polymer ?
#
loop_
_entity_poly.entity_id
_entity_poly.type
_entity_poly.pdbx_seq_one_letter_code
_entity_poly.pdbx_strand_id
1 'polypeptide(L)'
;MKAAHLWTQEEEDRLTTRIVDNFCDLINRSEEEGLYWTGLKCDLIDLAHMVWETGRLMDKCGRPMDFQTIVHHICRVLHVREPCNPSSVISSVRARKNVRVGPLRERYLQLISKANIQDPMRLEIRKRKASPPY
;
A
#
# COMPACT_ATOMS: atom_id res chain seq x y z
N MET A 1 10.54 -25.27 14.50
CA MET A 1 9.81 -24.04 14.89
C MET A 1 10.38 -22.89 14.06
N LYS A 2 9.61 -22.23 13.19
CA LYS A 2 10.08 -20.99 12.56
C LYS A 2 10.06 -19.94 13.67
N ALA A 3 11.22 -19.43 14.05
CA ALA A 3 11.27 -18.30 14.97
C ALA A 3 10.42 -17.18 14.35
N ALA A 4 9.37 -16.76 15.06
CA ALA A 4 8.72 -15.51 14.74
C ALA A 4 9.79 -14.45 14.96
N HIS A 5 10.37 -13.97 13.86
CA HIS A 5 11.29 -12.86 13.95
C HIS A 5 10.45 -11.66 14.40
N LEU A 6 10.59 -11.31 15.66
CA LEU A 6 9.99 -10.12 16.25
C LEU A 6 10.74 -8.93 15.65
N TRP A 7 10.08 -8.24 14.73
CA TRP A 7 10.60 -7.00 14.16
C TRP A 7 10.67 -5.93 15.24
N THR A 8 11.68 -5.09 15.18
CA THR A 8 11.79 -3.96 16.10
C THR A 8 10.74 -2.90 15.75
N GLN A 9 10.28 -2.16 16.76
CA GLN A 9 9.36 -1.04 16.54
C GLN A 9 9.93 -0.03 15.53
N GLU A 10 11.25 0.20 15.57
CA GLU A 10 11.93 1.09 14.63
C GLU A 10 11.83 0.62 13.18
N GLU A 11 11.96 -0.69 12.92
CA GLU A 11 11.79 -1.24 11.57
C GLU A 11 10.36 -1.09 11.07
N GLU A 12 9.36 -1.31 11.94
CA GLU A 12 7.95 -1.11 11.60
C GLU A 12 7.62 0.36 11.31
N ASP A 13 8.15 1.29 12.11
CA ASP A 13 7.95 2.72 11.96
C ASP A 13 8.63 3.24 10.67
N ARG A 14 9.83 2.73 10.36
CA ARG A 14 10.53 3.03 9.11
C ARG A 14 9.78 2.53 7.89
N LEU A 15 9.24 1.30 7.94
CA LEU A 15 8.40 0.78 6.87
C LEU A 15 7.14 1.63 6.70
N THR A 16 6.45 1.94 7.80
CA THR A 16 5.22 2.74 7.79
C THR A 16 5.47 4.12 7.19
N THR A 17 6.56 4.78 7.59
CA THR A 17 6.97 6.08 7.03
C THR A 17 7.19 5.99 5.52
N ARG A 18 7.90 4.95 5.05
CA ARG A 18 8.15 4.76 3.61
C ARG A 18 6.86 4.50 2.82
N ILE A 19 5.90 3.76 3.38
CA ILE A 19 4.58 3.57 2.75
C ILE A 19 3.82 4.90 2.71
N VAL A 20 3.83 5.69 3.79
CA VAL A 20 3.19 7.01 3.83
C VAL A 20 3.77 7.93 2.76
N ASP A 21 5.09 8.01 2.65
CA ASP A 21 5.76 8.85 1.65
C ASP A 21 5.38 8.43 0.21
N ASN A 22 5.32 7.12 -0.06
CA ASN A 22 4.84 6.61 -1.35
C ASN A 22 3.38 6.99 -1.63
N PHE A 23 2.51 6.95 -0.63
CA PHE A 23 1.12 7.39 -0.79
C PHE A 23 1.00 8.89 -1.02
N CYS A 24 1.78 9.70 -0.29
CA CYS A 24 1.87 11.14 -0.53
C CYS A 24 2.27 11.44 -1.98
N ASP A 25 3.27 10.73 -2.51
CA ASP A 25 3.69 10.88 -3.90
C ASP A 25 2.58 10.46 -4.86
N LEU A 26 1.94 9.30 -4.65
CA LEU A 26 0.95 8.74 -5.58
C LEU A 26 -0.35 9.53 -5.62
N ILE A 27 -0.83 10.06 -4.48
CA ILE A 27 -2.11 10.76 -4.44
C ILE A 27 -2.10 12.07 -5.24
N ASN A 28 -0.91 12.63 -5.45
CA ASN A 28 -0.67 13.84 -6.23
C ASN A 28 -0.46 13.57 -7.73
N ARG A 29 -0.45 12.30 -8.16
CA ARG A 29 -0.21 11.93 -9.55
C ARG A 29 -1.48 11.89 -10.40
N SER A 30 -1.28 11.99 -11.71
CA SER A 30 -2.33 11.82 -12.72
C SER A 30 -2.50 10.35 -13.09
N GLU A 31 -3.74 9.94 -13.39
CA GLU A 31 -4.04 8.63 -14.00
C GLU A 31 -3.35 8.48 -15.37
N GLU A 32 -3.12 9.59 -16.07
CA GLU A 32 -2.45 9.63 -17.39
C GLU A 32 -0.98 9.19 -17.32
N GLU A 33 -0.35 9.20 -16.15
CA GLU A 33 1.00 8.68 -15.97
C GLU A 33 1.09 7.16 -16.24
N GLY A 34 -0.06 6.48 -16.29
CA GLY A 34 -0.15 5.07 -16.65
C GLY A 34 0.54 4.17 -15.63
N LEU A 35 0.31 4.44 -14.33
CA LEU A 35 0.76 3.59 -13.24
C LEU A 35 -0.29 2.51 -12.95
N TYR A 36 0.14 1.27 -12.74
CA TYR A 36 -0.73 0.13 -12.51
C TYR A 36 -0.26 -0.66 -11.30
N TRP A 37 -1.20 -1.06 -10.44
CA TRP A 37 -0.94 -2.01 -9.37
C TRP A 37 -0.89 -3.44 -9.90
N THR A 38 0.13 -4.20 -9.51
CA THR A 38 0.28 -5.62 -9.86
C THR A 38 0.17 -6.56 -8.67
N GLY A 39 0.11 -6.02 -7.45
CA GLY A 39 -0.13 -6.80 -6.23
C GLY A 39 -1.60 -7.20 -6.06
N LEU A 40 -1.92 -7.80 -4.92
CA LEU A 40 -3.33 -8.10 -4.60
C LEU A 40 -4.09 -6.83 -4.28
N LYS A 41 -5.37 -6.77 -4.67
CA LYS A 41 -6.24 -5.63 -4.33
C LYS A 41 -6.37 -5.46 -2.82
N CYS A 42 -6.55 -6.55 -2.06
CA CYS A 42 -6.67 -6.46 -0.61
C CYS A 42 -5.40 -5.90 0.04
N ASP A 43 -4.22 -6.15 -0.54
CA ASP A 43 -2.96 -5.60 -0.04
C ASP A 43 -2.92 -4.09 -0.26
N LEU A 44 -3.36 -3.60 -1.42
CA LEU A 44 -3.45 -2.15 -1.66
C LEU A 44 -4.38 -1.46 -0.64
N ILE A 45 -5.53 -2.07 -0.35
CA ILE A 45 -6.48 -1.52 0.62
C ILE A 45 -5.91 -1.59 2.04
N ASP A 46 -5.18 -2.64 2.39
CA ASP A 46 -4.48 -2.77 3.68
C ASP A 46 -3.37 -1.72 3.83
N LEU A 47 -2.62 -1.41 2.77
CA LEU A 47 -1.67 -0.28 2.74
C LEU A 47 -2.37 1.06 2.96
N ALA A 48 -3.48 1.30 2.25
CA ALA A 48 -4.25 2.51 2.40
C ALA A 48 -4.77 2.68 3.85
N HIS A 49 -5.17 1.58 4.49
CA HIS A 49 -5.61 1.59 5.88
C HIS A 49 -4.45 1.90 6.84
N MET A 50 -3.28 1.30 6.62
CA MET A 50 -2.09 1.61 7.41
C MET A 50 -1.71 3.10 7.31
N VAL A 51 -1.75 3.68 6.11
CA VAL A 51 -1.49 5.12 5.92
C VAL A 51 -2.55 5.97 6.61
N TRP A 52 -3.82 5.61 6.48
CA TRP A 52 -4.93 6.31 7.14
C TRP A 52 -4.78 6.31 8.66
N GLU A 53 -4.41 5.18 9.28
CA GLU A 53 -4.19 5.07 10.73
C GLU A 53 -3.12 6.04 11.24
N THR A 54 -2.17 6.46 10.39
CA THR A 54 -1.15 7.46 10.80
C THR A 54 -1.69 8.89 10.87
N GLY A 55 -2.78 9.20 10.17
CA GLY A 55 -3.30 10.57 10.04
C GLY A 55 -2.37 11.56 9.32
N ARG A 56 -1.30 11.08 8.67
CA ARG A 56 -0.27 11.94 8.06
C ARG A 56 -0.62 12.42 6.64
N LEU A 57 -1.57 11.77 5.99
CA LEU A 57 -1.97 12.14 4.63
C LEU A 57 -3.02 13.24 4.67
N MET A 58 -2.68 14.41 4.14
CA MET A 58 -3.50 15.63 4.23
C MET A 58 -4.16 15.96 2.90
N ASP A 59 -5.38 16.51 2.97
CA ASP A 59 -6.09 17.08 1.84
C ASP A 59 -5.52 18.46 1.46
N LYS A 60 -6.09 19.05 0.40
CA LYS A 60 -5.69 20.39 -0.09
C LYS A 60 -5.94 21.52 0.92
N CYS A 61 -6.78 21.28 1.91
CA CYS A 61 -7.11 22.22 2.98
C CYS A 61 -6.25 22.00 4.24
N GLY A 62 -5.30 21.05 4.21
CA GLY A 62 -4.44 20.71 5.33
C GLY A 62 -5.11 19.85 6.39
N ARG A 63 -6.23 19.19 6.08
CA ARG A 63 -6.95 18.29 6.99
C ARG A 63 -6.58 16.83 6.70
N PRO A 64 -6.50 15.95 7.71
CA PRO A 64 -6.29 14.52 7.47
C PRO A 64 -7.37 13.95 6.55
N MET A 65 -6.95 13.23 5.52
CA MET A 65 -7.86 12.59 4.57
C MET A 65 -8.59 11.42 5.24
N ASP A 66 -9.88 11.27 4.95
CA ASP A 66 -10.63 10.10 5.35
C ASP A 66 -10.24 8.87 4.52
N PHE A 67 -10.49 7.68 5.07
CA PHE A 67 -10.09 6.42 4.46
C PHE A 67 -10.69 6.21 3.06
N GLN A 68 -11.95 6.58 2.83
CA GLN A 68 -12.60 6.39 1.53
C GLN A 68 -11.92 7.26 0.47
N THR A 69 -11.62 8.52 0.80
CA THR A 69 -10.93 9.44 -0.10
C THR A 69 -9.53 8.94 -0.47
N ILE A 70 -8.78 8.40 0.50
CA ILE A 70 -7.46 7.78 0.24
C ILE A 70 -7.61 6.60 -0.74
N VAL A 71 -8.55 5.68 -0.47
CA VAL A 71 -8.81 4.51 -1.30
C VAL A 71 -9.23 4.91 -2.71
N HIS A 72 -10.10 5.91 -2.85
CA HIS A 72 -10.56 6.41 -4.14
C HIS A 72 -9.39 6.91 -5.00
N HIS A 73 -8.56 7.80 -4.44
CA HIS A 73 -7.42 8.35 -5.18
C HIS A 73 -6.40 7.28 -5.59
N ILE A 74 -6.00 6.42 -4.66
CA ILE A 74 -4.97 5.41 -4.95
C ILE A 74 -5.47 4.37 -5.95
N CYS A 75 -6.73 3.95 -5.85
CA CYS A 75 -7.33 3.02 -6.79
C CYS A 75 -7.40 3.63 -8.19
N ARG A 76 -7.76 4.91 -8.31
CA ARG A 76 -7.77 5.62 -9.58
C ARG A 76 -6.38 5.72 -10.20
N VAL A 77 -5.39 6.23 -9.45
CA VAL A 77 -4.01 6.43 -9.95
C VAL A 77 -3.36 5.11 -10.37
N LEU A 78 -3.62 4.03 -9.63
CA LEU A 78 -3.05 2.72 -9.91
C LEU A 78 -3.94 1.81 -10.76
N HIS A 79 -5.02 2.36 -11.35
CA HIS A 79 -5.97 1.65 -12.20
C HIS A 79 -6.53 0.36 -11.58
N VAL A 80 -6.77 0.38 -10.27
CA VAL A 80 -7.43 -0.70 -9.55
C VAL A 80 -8.90 -0.37 -9.43
N ARG A 81 -9.77 -1.33 -9.75
CA ARG A 81 -11.21 -1.15 -9.51
C ARG A 81 -11.49 -1.00 -8.01
N GLU A 82 -11.96 0.19 -7.62
CA GLU A 82 -12.34 0.52 -6.26
C GLU A 82 -13.34 -0.50 -5.68
N PRO A 83 -13.13 -1.01 -4.46
CA PRO A 83 -14.11 -1.86 -3.80
C PRO A 83 -15.31 -1.03 -3.32
N CYS A 84 -16.53 -1.58 -3.45
CA CYS A 84 -17.74 -0.89 -3.01
C CYS A 84 -17.77 -0.59 -1.49
N ASN A 85 -17.05 -1.39 -0.68
CA ASN A 85 -16.91 -1.18 0.75
C ASN A 85 -15.47 -1.54 1.18
N PRO A 86 -14.56 -0.55 1.24
CA PRO A 86 -13.17 -0.76 1.65
C PRO A 86 -13.04 -1.31 3.08
N SER A 87 -13.88 -0.86 4.01
CA SER A 87 -13.87 -1.32 5.41
C SER A 87 -14.15 -2.82 5.52
N SER A 88 -15.07 -3.35 4.70
CA SER A 88 -15.35 -4.79 4.64
C SER A 88 -14.15 -5.60 4.14
N VAL A 89 -13.36 -5.05 3.22
CA VAL A 89 -12.10 -5.67 2.77
C VAL A 89 -11.13 -5.78 3.94
N ILE A 90 -10.96 -4.72 4.73
CA ILE A 90 -10.09 -4.73 5.92
C ILE A 90 -10.57 -5.73 6.96
N SER A 91 -11.86 -5.75 7.29
CA SER A 91 -12.43 -6.76 8.20
C SER A 91 -12.15 -8.18 7.70
N SER A 92 -12.29 -8.41 6.39
CA SER A 92 -12.03 -9.70 5.78
C SER A 92 -10.55 -10.09 5.81
N VAL A 93 -9.63 -9.13 5.63
CA VAL A 93 -8.18 -9.35 5.76
C VAL A 93 -7.81 -9.70 7.20
N ARG A 94 -8.34 -8.95 8.18
CA ARG A 94 -8.10 -9.19 9.62
C ARG A 94 -8.69 -10.51 10.11
N ALA A 95 -9.81 -10.96 9.54
CA ALA A 95 -10.48 -12.19 9.94
C ALA A 95 -9.84 -13.48 9.40
N ARG A 96 -8.79 -13.42 8.56
CA ARG A 96 -8.20 -14.62 7.95
C ARG A 96 -7.41 -15.44 8.98
N LYS A 97 -7.98 -16.55 9.45
CA LYS A 97 -7.39 -17.42 10.50
C LYS A 97 -6.34 -18.44 10.02
N ASN A 98 -6.18 -18.68 8.71
CA ASN A 98 -5.40 -19.82 8.18
C ASN A 98 -4.48 -19.46 7.00
N VAL A 99 -3.76 -18.33 7.06
CA VAL A 99 -3.02 -17.85 5.89
C VAL A 99 -1.64 -18.50 5.80
N ARG A 100 -1.36 -19.19 4.68
CA ARG A 100 0.01 -19.66 4.31
C ARG A 100 1.00 -18.49 4.09
N VAL A 101 0.49 -17.27 3.94
CA VAL A 101 1.21 -16.00 3.74
C VAL A 101 0.89 -15.08 4.91
N GLY A 102 1.92 -14.57 5.60
CA GLY A 102 1.73 -13.69 6.77
C GLY A 102 1.07 -12.34 6.42
N PRO A 103 0.73 -11.53 7.44
CA PRO A 103 0.29 -10.14 7.27
C PRO A 103 1.16 -9.36 6.27
N LEU A 104 0.56 -8.39 5.56
CA LEU A 104 1.28 -7.62 4.53
C LEU A 104 2.53 -6.94 5.10
N ARG A 105 2.42 -6.34 6.29
CA ARG A 105 3.53 -5.72 7.00
C ARG A 105 4.70 -6.68 7.18
N GLU A 106 4.46 -7.90 7.66
CA GLU A 106 5.50 -8.91 7.83
C GLU A 106 6.14 -9.31 6.51
N ARG A 107 5.36 -9.44 5.43
CA ARG A 107 5.91 -9.75 4.10
C ARG A 107 6.87 -8.65 3.63
N TYR A 108 6.51 -7.38 3.82
CA TYR A 108 7.35 -6.26 3.43
C TYR A 108 8.62 -6.16 4.27
N LEU A 109 8.53 -6.37 5.59
CA LEU A 109 9.71 -6.42 6.47
C LEU A 109 10.65 -7.57 6.10
N GLN A 110 10.11 -8.74 5.72
CA GLN A 110 10.91 -9.84 5.21
C GLN A 110 11.66 -9.49 3.92
N LEU A 111 11.02 -8.76 2.99
CA LEU A 111 11.66 -8.31 1.75
C LEU A 111 12.80 -7.30 2.04
N ILE A 112 12.58 -6.39 2.98
CA ILE A 112 13.61 -5.42 3.40
C ILE A 112 14.80 -6.14 4.02
N SER A 113 14.55 -6.99 5.02
CA SER A 113 15.62 -7.65 5.79
C SER A 113 16.37 -8.71 4.98
N LYS A 114 15.66 -9.57 4.24
CA LYS A 114 16.28 -10.74 3.59
C LYS A 114 16.74 -10.49 2.16
N ALA A 115 16.03 -9.63 1.43
CA ALA A 115 16.32 -9.35 0.02
C ALA A 115 16.92 -7.96 -0.19
N ASN A 116 17.17 -7.19 0.88
CA ASN A 116 17.68 -5.82 0.85
C ASN A 116 16.88 -4.89 -0.08
N ILE A 117 15.59 -5.18 -0.24
CA ILE A 117 14.68 -4.34 -1.03
C ILE A 117 14.27 -3.18 -0.15
N GLN A 118 14.77 -1.99 -0.45
CA GLN A 118 14.45 -0.80 0.33
C GLN A 118 12.96 -0.45 0.25
N ASP A 119 12.38 -0.47 -0.94
CA ASP A 119 10.98 -0.11 -1.14
C ASP A 119 10.17 -1.27 -1.73
N PRO A 120 9.57 -2.12 -0.89
CA PRO A 120 8.82 -3.28 -1.35
C PRO A 120 7.53 -2.89 -2.08
N MET A 121 6.88 -1.77 -1.72
CA MET A 121 5.65 -1.32 -2.36
C MET A 121 5.87 -0.94 -3.83
N ARG A 122 7.01 -0.31 -4.15
CA ARG A 122 7.33 0.08 -5.53
C ARG A 122 7.52 -1.10 -6.48
N LEU A 123 7.83 -2.29 -5.98
CA LEU A 123 7.89 -3.50 -6.81
C LEU A 123 6.52 -3.91 -7.36
N GLU A 124 5.45 -3.54 -6.66
CA GLU A 124 4.08 -3.85 -7.04
C GLU A 124 3.45 -2.77 -7.95
N ILE A 125 4.20 -1.71 -8.29
CA ILE A 125 3.75 -0.63 -9.17
C ILE A 125 4.52 -0.71 -10.49
N ARG A 126 3.78 -0.79 -11.60
CA ARG A 126 4.36 -0.76 -12.95
C ARG A 126 3.91 0.47 -13.72
N LYS A 127 4.78 0.98 -14.58
CA LYS A 127 4.43 2.01 -15.56
C LYS A 127 4.16 1.35 -16.91
N ARG A 128 3.06 1.70 -17.57
CA ARG A 128 2.79 1.28 -18.95
C ARG A 128 3.92 1.79 -19.83
N LYS A 129 4.57 0.88 -20.57
CA LYS A 129 5.56 1.27 -21.58
C LYS A 129 4.80 2.07 -22.64
N ALA A 130 5.29 3.27 -22.95
CA ALA A 130 4.84 3.99 -24.13
C ALA A 130 5.07 3.07 -25.33
N SER A 131 4.00 2.63 -25.98
CA SER A 131 4.10 1.97 -27.27
C SER A 131 4.76 2.95 -28.24
N PRO A 132 5.83 2.54 -28.97
CA PRO A 132 6.45 3.43 -29.94
C PRO A 132 5.40 3.86 -30.98
N PRO A 133 5.44 5.13 -31.44
CA PRO A 133 4.61 5.53 -32.56
C PRO A 133 5.01 4.70 -33.79
N TYR A 134 4.02 4.08 -34.43
CA TYR A 134 4.18 3.41 -35.72
C TYR A 134 4.43 4.42 -36.82
#